data_AF-A0A0N5AMV1-F1
#
_entry.id   AF-A0A0N5AMV1-F1
#
_cell.length_a   1.000
_cell.length_b   1.000
_cell.length_c   1.000
_cell.angle_alpha   90.00
_cell.angle_beta   90.00
_cell.angle_gamma   90.00
#
_symmetry.space_group_name_H-M   'P 1'
#
loop_
_entity.id
_entity.type
_entity.pdbx_description
1 polymer ?
#
loop_
_entity_poly.entity_id
_entity_poly.type
_entity_poly.pdbx_seq_one_letter_code
_entity_poly.pdbx_strand_id
1 'polypeptide(L)'
;MHFVKKVPTSEEEKEVRAKKQRAKLRVYTSTRDAIFMKRLQGELDEQLLTFTGNILLSNPEIATFWNIRREVINSILDAQVSF
;
A
#
# COMPACT_ATOMS: atom_id res chain seq x y z
N MET A 1 9.55 -1.77 -13.72
CA MET A 1 9.27 -1.34 -15.11
C MET A 1 8.03 -2.06 -15.57
N HIS A 2 6.98 -1.35 -15.96
CA HIS A 2 5.80 -1.95 -16.59
C HIS A 2 5.79 -1.54 -18.06
N PHE A 3 5.70 -2.51 -18.98
CA PHE A 3 5.57 -2.20 -20.40
C PHE A 3 4.19 -1.58 -20.65
N VAL A 4 4.16 -0.31 -21.05
CA VAL A 4 2.92 0.38 -21.40
C VAL A 4 2.89 0.59 -22.92
N LYS A 5 1.97 -0.09 -23.60
CA LYS A 5 1.71 0.12 -25.02
C LYS A 5 1.09 1.51 -25.21
N LYS A 6 1.69 2.35 -26.07
CA LYS A 6 1.09 3.62 -26.47
C LYS A 6 -0.09 3.34 -27.38
N VAL A 7 -1.29 3.72 -26.94
CA VAL A 7 -2.53 3.62 -27.71
C VAL A 7 -3.05 5.05 -27.90
N PRO A 8 -3.47 5.45 -29.11
CA PRO A 8 -4.14 6.73 -29.31
C PRO A 8 -5.45 6.72 -28.52
N THR A 9 -5.52 7.55 -27.46
CA THR A 9 -6.74 7.74 -26.64
C THR A 9 -7.39 9.07 -26.99
N SER A 10 -8.73 9.09 -27.08
CA SER A 10 -9.53 10.31 -27.23
C SER A 10 -9.37 11.23 -26.01
N GLU A 11 -9.66 12.53 -26.17
CA GLU A 11 -9.52 13.50 -25.08
C GLU A 11 -10.46 13.16 -23.90
N GLU A 12 -11.68 12.72 -24.18
CA GLU A 12 -12.63 12.25 -23.15
C GLU A 12 -12.10 11.03 -22.38
N GLU A 13 -11.46 10.08 -23.07
CA GLU A 13 -10.89 8.88 -22.44
C GLU A 13 -9.68 9.22 -21.56
N LYS A 14 -8.87 10.21 -21.97
CA LYS A 14 -7.75 10.72 -21.16
C LYS A 14 -8.26 11.35 -19.88
N GLU A 15 -9.30 12.19 -19.95
CA GLU A 15 -9.88 12.83 -18.77
C GLU A 15 -10.46 11.81 -17.78
N VAL A 16 -11.19 10.82 -18.27
CA VAL A 16 -11.74 9.74 -17.43
C VAL A 16 -10.62 8.95 -16.75
N ARG A 17 -9.55 8.61 -17.50
CA ARG A 17 -8.39 7.91 -16.95
C ARG A 17 -7.66 8.75 -15.91
N ALA A 18 -7.49 10.05 -16.15
CA ALA A 18 -6.86 10.97 -15.21
C ALA A 18 -7.67 11.09 -13.91
N LYS A 19 -9.01 11.20 -13.98
CA LYS A 19 -9.90 11.22 -12.81
C LYS A 19 -9.76 9.93 -11.97
N LYS A 20 -9.77 8.76 -12.62
CA LYS A 20 -9.57 7.45 -11.95
C LYS A 20 -8.19 7.35 -11.30
N GLN A 21 -7.14 7.78 -11.99
CA GLN A 21 -5.77 7.79 -11.45
C GLN A 21 -5.64 8.71 -10.24
N ARG A 22 -6.22 9.92 -10.28
CA ARG A 22 -6.22 10.85 -9.14
C ARG A 22 -6.93 10.26 -7.92
N ALA A 23 -8.08 9.62 -8.12
CA ALA A 23 -8.79 8.95 -7.03
C ALA A 23 -7.95 7.82 -6.42
N LYS A 24 -7.33 6.97 -7.25
CA LYS A 24 -6.44 5.90 -6.79
C LYS A 24 -5.23 6.45 -6.04
N LEU A 25 -4.62 7.53 -6.55
CA LEU A 25 -3.48 8.17 -5.93
C LEU A 25 -3.84 8.72 -4.56
N ARG A 26 -5.00 9.38 -4.41
CA ARG A 26 -5.46 9.92 -3.13
C ARG A 26 -5.58 8.83 -2.06
N VAL A 27 -6.20 7.70 -2.42
CA VAL A 27 -6.34 6.55 -1.51
C VAL A 27 -4.97 5.99 -1.15
N TYR A 28 -4.09 5.81 -2.14
CA TYR A 28 -2.72 5.34 -1.89
C TYR A 28 -1.96 6.27 -0.94
N THR A 29 -1.98 7.58 -1.17
CA THR A 29 -1.27 8.55 -0.33
C THR A 29 -1.80 8.54 1.10
N SER A 30 -3.12 8.54 1.30
CA SER A 30 -3.69 8.51 2.64
C SER A 30 -3.36 7.22 3.39
N THR A 31 -3.46 6.07 2.72
CA THR A 31 -3.15 4.78 3.36
C THR A 31 -1.66 4.64 3.64
N ARG A 32 -0.79 5.08 2.72
CA ARG A 32 0.66 5.12 2.91
C ARG A 32 1.03 5.93 4.16
N ASP A 33 0.49 7.15 4.26
CA ASP A 33 0.81 8.06 5.36
C ASP A 33 0.32 7.47 6.69
N ALA A 34 -0.86 6.87 6.72
CA ALA A 34 -1.37 6.16 7.90
C ALA A 34 -0.46 4.99 8.32
N ILE A 35 0.06 4.19 7.37
CA ILE A 35 0.99 3.09 7.67
C ILE A 35 2.28 3.64 8.30
N PHE A 36 2.86 4.69 7.74
CA PHE A 36 4.10 5.26 8.28
C PHE A 36 3.89 5.89 9.66
N MET A 37 2.76 6.55 9.88
CA MET A 37 2.41 7.11 11.19
C MET A 37 2.28 6.02 12.26
N LYS A 38 1.50 4.96 12.00
CA LYS A 38 1.35 3.85 12.95
C LYS A 38 2.67 3.14 13.21
N ARG A 39 3.49 2.93 12.17
CA ARG A 39 4.83 2.36 12.32
C ARG A 39 5.74 3.23 13.19
N LEU A 40 5.69 4.56 13.03
CA LEU A 40 6.48 5.49 13.85
C LEU A 40 6.04 5.46 15.32
N GLN A 41 4.75 5.26 15.57
CA GLN A 41 4.19 5.10 16.91
C GLN A 41 4.50 3.74 17.55
N GLY A 42 5.09 2.80 16.80
CA GLY A 42 5.35 1.45 17.27
C GLY A 42 4.10 0.56 17.31
N GLU A 43 2.99 1.01 16.71
CA GLU A 43 1.74 0.25 16.62
C GLU A 43 1.84 -0.81 15.51
N LEU A 44 2.54 -1.90 15.82
CA LEU A 44 2.69 -3.06 14.94
C LEU A 44 1.52 -4.03 15.10
N ASP A 45 0.33 -3.58 14.66
CA ASP A 45 -0.95 -4.28 14.84
C ASP A 45 -1.49 -4.93 13.56
N GLU A 46 -2.58 -5.71 13.70
CA GLU A 46 -3.30 -6.32 12.57
C GLU A 46 -3.87 -5.27 11.59
N GLN A 47 -4.11 -4.04 12.04
CA GLN A 47 -4.55 -2.95 11.16
C GLN A 47 -3.44 -2.60 10.16
N LEU A 48 -2.17 -2.59 10.59
CA LEU A 48 -1.03 -2.37 9.71
C LEU A 48 -0.91 -3.47 8.64
N LEU A 49 -1.22 -4.72 8.99
CA LEU A 49 -1.33 -5.82 8.02
C LEU A 49 -2.46 -5.60 7.02
N THR A 50 -3.61 -5.09 7.47
CA THR A 50 -4.73 -4.80 6.57
C THR A 50 -4.38 -3.69 5.58
N PHE A 51 -3.81 -2.58 6.05
CA PHE A 51 -3.44 -1.44 5.21
C PHE A 51 -2.35 -1.79 4.19
N THR A 52 -1.28 -2.46 4.63
CA THR A 52 -0.22 -2.92 3.73
C THR A 52 -0.74 -3.93 2.70
N GLY A 53 -1.65 -4.83 3.10
CA GLY A 53 -2.30 -5.79 2.20
C GLY A 53 -3.06 -5.12 1.07
N ASN A 54 -3.87 -4.10 1.39
CA ASN A 54 -4.63 -3.33 0.40
C ASN A 54 -3.73 -2.66 -0.65
N ILE A 55 -2.57 -2.12 -0.23
CA ILE A 55 -1.63 -1.50 -1.17
C ILE A 55 -0.95 -2.56 -2.04
N LEU A 56 -0.51 -3.67 -1.44
CA LEU A 56 0.24 -4.71 -2.14
C LEU A 56 -0.60 -5.49 -3.16
N LEU A 57 -1.90 -5.64 -2.93
CA LEU A 57 -2.84 -6.18 -3.94
C LEU A 57 -2.81 -5.37 -5.23
N SER A 58 -2.63 -4.05 -5.14
CA SER A 58 -2.57 -3.16 -6.29
C SER A 58 -1.16 -2.91 -6.82
N ASN A 59 -0.13 -2.99 -5.97
CA ASN A 59 1.26 -2.67 -6.28
C ASN A 59 2.22 -3.59 -5.47
N PRO A 60 2.38 -4.86 -5.87
CA PRO A 60 3.12 -5.87 -5.10
C PRO A 60 4.64 -5.63 -5.07
N GLU A 61 5.14 -4.82 -6.00
CA GLU A 61 6.57 -4.48 -6.16
C GLU A 61 7.13 -3.53 -5.09
N ILE A 62 6.28 -3.00 -4.21
CA ILE A 62 6.71 -2.07 -3.16
C ILE A 62 7.30 -2.87 -1.99
N ALA A 63 8.61 -3.13 -2.06
CA ALA A 63 9.35 -3.91 -1.06
C ALA A 63 9.21 -3.35 0.37
N THR A 64 9.10 -2.04 0.54
CA THR A 64 8.95 -1.40 1.85
C THR A 64 7.76 -1.95 2.64
N PHE A 65 6.60 -2.16 2.00
CA PHE A 65 5.43 -2.68 2.71
C PHE A 65 5.56 -4.17 3.06
N TRP A 66 6.28 -4.95 2.25
CA TRP A 66 6.62 -6.32 2.63
C TRP A 66 7.54 -6.36 3.86
N ASN A 67 8.50 -5.45 3.96
CA ASN A 67 9.38 -5.34 5.13
C ASN A 67 8.55 -5.02 6.39
N ILE A 68 7.67 -4.03 6.30
CA ILE A 68 6.76 -3.65 7.40
C ILE A 68 5.88 -4.83 7.82
N ARG A 69 5.34 -5.60 6.86
CA ARG A 69 4.55 -6.80 7.20
C ARG A 69 5.35 -7.83 7.99
N ARG A 70 6.61 -8.07 7.62
CA ARG A 70 7.47 -9.00 8.35
C ARG A 70 7.75 -8.50 9.78
N GLU A 71 7.99 -7.21 9.95
CA GLU A 71 8.15 -6.59 11.27
C GLU A 71 6.93 -6.83 12.17
N VAL A 72 5.72 -6.61 11.63
CA VAL A 72 4.47 -6.84 12.38
C VAL A 72 4.27 -8.32 12.71
N ILE A 73 4.45 -9.21 11.74
CA ILE A 73 4.28 -10.66 11.96
C ILE A 73 5.25 -11.15 13.04
N ASN A 74 6.52 -10.74 12.98
CA ASN A 74 7.51 -11.10 14.00
C ASN A 74 7.09 -10.56 15.37
N SER A 75 6.64 -9.29 15.45
CA SER A 75 6.17 -8.70 16.71
C SER A 75 4.99 -9.47 17.32
N ILE A 76 4.06 -9.97 16.49
CA ILE A 76 2.91 -10.77 16.96
C ILE A 76 3.37 -12.15 17.43
N LEU A 77 4.26 -12.80 16.69
CA LEU A 77 4.78 -14.13 17.05
C LEU A 77 5.62 -14.08 18.33
N ASP A 78 6.48 -13.09 18.49
CA ASP A 78 7.30 -12.91 19.69
C ASP A 78 6.43 -12.69 20.95
N ALA A 79 5.33 -11.95 20.80
CA ALA A 79 4.35 -11.77 21.88
C ALA A 79 3.61 -13.07 22.25
N GLN A 80 3.46 -14.02 21.32
CA GLN A 80 2.81 -15.31 21.57
C GLN A 80 3.74 -16.34 22.22
N VAL A 81 5.05 -16.26 21.98
CA VAL A 81 6.06 -17.21 22.50
C VAL A 81 6.56 -16.83 23.90
N SER A 82 6.32 -15.60 24.36
CA SER A 82 6.78 -15.09 25.65
C SER A 82 5.93 -15.52 26.87
N PHE A 83 5.20 -16.63 26.78
CA PHE A 83 4.36 -17.20 27.85
C PHE A 83 5.04 -18.40 28.54
#